data_AF-A0A2R4W2B4-F1
#
_entry.id   AF-A0A2R4W2B4-F1
#
_cell.length_a   1.000
_cell.length_b   1.000
_cell.length_c   1.000
_cell.angle_alpha   90.00
_cell.angle_beta   90.00
_cell.angle_gamma   90.00
#
_symmetry.space_group_name_H-M   'P 1'
#
loop_
_entity.id
_entity.type
_entity.pdbx_description
1 polymer ?
#
loop_
_entity_poly.entity_id
_entity_poly.type
_entity_poly.pdbx_seq_one_letter_code
_entity_poly.pdbx_strand_id
1 'polypeptide(L)'
;MKINKDSRISMSIDIIWEEDNVKHVENYFIRPHMWLDADTLPKNLYEWLEGKDVGDIFEFTYSAGELFEPYSSKNILPIKWISEEEKSFFKVGRFYPLETLMGREGKNSIEKPFFRCIEKRDDLFFADFNHPLSEKRCTLRAKIIKVVEQLEVKCGTGGICYDWLSEFGFGIGMQGKFKQIETDFYSENSFIVEDSDESGIFYESNSSIINVDLVLKNKIGEVLENIINDNSKILDIMGRATPYLRNNPDITIVGLNKEVSSLNKKISSINNKNIFKDSRLPYHDNQFDIVICSFCFEYIPHPHEFASEVKRVLKADGSFVTIFTNRYFKPKSILLWSELNEFERLGYLQDIYKKTNFKEINTYTSRGYLRALSDPEAVIDRHSAPLFLIKGNK
;
A
#
# COMPACT_ATOMS: atom_id res chain seq x y z
N MET A 1 -25.50 -13.29 16.73
CA MET A 1 -26.60 -13.64 15.79
C MET A 1 -25.94 -14.47 14.73
N LYS A 2 -26.44 -15.67 14.45
CA LYS A 2 -25.82 -16.48 13.41
C LYS A 2 -26.12 -15.93 12.02
N ILE A 3 -25.12 -15.97 11.15
CA ILE A 3 -25.23 -15.55 9.75
C ILE A 3 -26.24 -16.45 9.02
N ASN A 4 -27.09 -15.80 8.25
CA ASN A 4 -28.05 -16.38 7.30
C ASN A 4 -28.23 -15.43 6.11
N LYS A 5 -29.07 -15.79 5.14
CA LYS A 5 -29.35 -14.99 3.93
C LYS A 5 -29.83 -13.55 4.22
N ASP A 6 -30.52 -13.32 5.33
CA ASP A 6 -31.11 -12.02 5.71
C ASP A 6 -30.13 -11.19 6.57
N SER A 7 -28.87 -11.64 6.66
CA SER A 7 -27.82 -10.97 7.41
C SER A 7 -27.05 -9.98 6.54
N ARG A 8 -26.60 -8.89 7.18
CA ARG A 8 -25.50 -8.06 6.70
C ARG A 8 -24.32 -8.24 7.64
N ILE A 9 -23.16 -8.50 7.07
CA ILE A 9 -21.96 -8.78 7.87
C ILE A 9 -20.88 -7.75 7.59
N SER A 10 -19.96 -7.63 8.53
CA SER A 10 -18.71 -6.91 8.35
C SER A 10 -17.57 -7.88 8.62
N MET A 11 -16.63 -7.98 7.69
CA MET A 11 -15.50 -8.88 7.80
C MET A 11 -14.21 -8.17 7.46
N SER A 12 -13.14 -8.60 8.12
CA SER A 12 -11.78 -8.29 7.72
C SER A 12 -11.24 -9.48 6.94
N ILE A 13 -10.77 -9.25 5.72
CA ILE A 13 -10.16 -10.24 4.82
C ILE A 13 -8.67 -9.94 4.76
N ASP A 14 -7.84 -10.93 5.04
CA ASP A 14 -6.42 -10.90 4.75
C ASP A 14 -6.13 -11.84 3.57
N ILE A 15 -5.51 -11.33 2.51
CA ILE A 15 -4.84 -12.17 1.50
C ILE A 15 -3.35 -12.19 1.82
N ILE A 16 -2.84 -13.36 2.11
CA ILE A 16 -1.44 -13.58 2.51
C ILE A 16 -0.75 -14.35 1.39
N TRP A 17 0.33 -13.79 0.85
CA TRP A 17 1.13 -14.42 -0.19
C TRP A 17 2.61 -14.07 0.01
N GLU A 18 3.48 -14.84 -0.64
CA GLU A 18 4.93 -14.69 -0.47
C GLU A 18 5.63 -14.80 -1.82
N GLU A 19 6.68 -14.00 -1.99
CA GLU A 19 7.60 -14.08 -3.12
C GLU A 19 9.00 -13.67 -2.65
N ASP A 20 10.03 -14.42 -3.04
CA ASP A 20 11.44 -14.13 -2.70
C ASP A 20 11.71 -13.89 -1.20
N ASN A 21 11.03 -14.63 -0.32
CA ASN A 21 11.05 -14.44 1.14
C ASN A 21 10.50 -13.08 1.62
N VAL A 22 9.74 -12.39 0.77
CA VAL A 22 8.94 -11.22 1.15
C VAL A 22 7.52 -11.69 1.40
N LYS A 23 7.05 -11.53 2.63
CA LYS A 23 5.65 -11.81 2.98
C LYS A 23 4.82 -10.55 2.77
N HIS A 24 3.72 -10.72 2.05
CA HIS A 24 2.73 -9.69 1.79
C HIS A 24 1.42 -10.04 2.50
N VAL A 25 0.85 -9.05 3.21
CA VAL A 25 -0.46 -9.18 3.86
C VAL A 25 -1.36 -8.05 3.36
N GLU A 26 -2.40 -8.43 2.63
CA GLU A 26 -3.37 -7.50 2.06
C GLU A 26 -4.64 -7.51 2.88
N ASN A 27 -4.84 -6.50 3.72
CA ASN A 27 -6.06 -6.37 4.50
C ASN A 27 -7.13 -5.57 3.75
N TYR A 28 -8.34 -6.12 3.69
CA TYR A 28 -9.51 -5.45 3.13
C TYR A 28 -10.73 -5.65 4.02
N PHE A 29 -11.39 -4.55 4.37
CA PHE A 29 -12.63 -4.60 5.13
C PHE A 29 -13.85 -4.61 4.20
N ILE A 30 -14.64 -5.68 4.25
CA ILE A 30 -15.83 -5.85 3.42
C ILE A 30 -17.11 -5.82 4.26
N ARG A 31 -18.24 -5.49 3.61
CA ARG A 31 -19.56 -5.40 4.26
C ARG A 31 -20.66 -6.11 3.45
N PRO A 32 -20.53 -7.42 3.15
CA PRO A 32 -21.44 -8.10 2.23
C PRO A 32 -22.87 -8.20 2.79
N HIS A 33 -23.82 -8.03 1.89
CA HIS A 33 -25.21 -8.40 2.07
C HIS A 33 -25.37 -9.87 1.66
N MET A 34 -25.73 -10.76 2.60
CA MET A 34 -25.64 -12.21 2.35
C MET A 34 -26.57 -12.75 1.26
N TRP A 35 -27.69 -12.08 1.00
CA TRP A 35 -28.53 -12.43 -0.15
C TRP A 35 -28.06 -11.86 -1.49
N LEU A 36 -27.35 -10.72 -1.51
CA LEU A 36 -27.05 -9.97 -2.74
C LEU A 36 -25.61 -10.15 -3.24
N ASP A 37 -24.66 -10.28 -2.32
CA ASP A 37 -23.23 -10.24 -2.63
C ASP A 37 -22.51 -11.57 -2.34
N ALA A 38 -23.20 -12.55 -1.75
CA ALA A 38 -22.51 -13.71 -1.19
C ALA A 38 -21.90 -14.65 -2.24
N ASP A 39 -22.47 -14.66 -3.44
CA ASP A 39 -21.98 -15.39 -4.61
C ASP A 39 -20.75 -14.74 -5.26
N THR A 40 -20.44 -13.49 -4.93
CA THR A 40 -19.20 -12.81 -5.36
C THR A 40 -18.02 -13.07 -4.43
N LEU A 41 -18.24 -13.74 -3.29
CA LEU A 41 -17.19 -14.20 -2.40
C LEU A 41 -16.57 -15.50 -2.92
N PRO A 42 -15.32 -15.82 -2.54
CA PRO A 42 -14.73 -17.12 -2.80
C PRO A 42 -15.62 -18.25 -2.28
N LYS A 43 -15.86 -19.26 -3.12
CA LYS A 43 -16.81 -20.36 -2.84
C LYS A 43 -16.61 -20.97 -1.45
N ASN A 44 -15.37 -21.30 -1.06
CA ASN A 44 -15.10 -21.91 0.24
C ASN A 44 -15.43 -20.99 1.41
N LEU A 45 -15.21 -19.68 1.27
CA LEU A 45 -15.59 -18.70 2.29
C LEU A 45 -17.10 -18.61 2.37
N TYR A 46 -17.77 -18.44 1.23
CA TYR A 46 -19.22 -18.37 1.15
C TYR A 46 -19.90 -19.58 1.82
N GLU A 47 -19.51 -20.80 1.45
CA GLU A 47 -20.06 -22.04 1.99
C GLU A 47 -19.80 -22.17 3.50
N TRP A 48 -18.71 -21.60 4.00
CA TRP A 48 -18.37 -21.62 5.43
C TRP A 48 -19.19 -20.63 6.27
N LEU A 49 -19.69 -19.53 5.69
CA LEU A 49 -20.33 -18.44 6.44
C LEU A 49 -21.66 -18.82 7.11
N GLU A 50 -22.42 -19.74 6.52
CA GLU A 50 -23.74 -20.12 7.03
C GLU A 50 -23.64 -20.62 8.49
N GLY A 51 -24.40 -19.99 9.39
CA GLY A 51 -24.43 -20.37 10.80
C GLY A 51 -23.27 -19.89 11.67
N LYS A 52 -22.31 -19.12 11.13
CA LYS A 52 -21.19 -18.51 11.88
C LYS A 52 -21.60 -17.26 12.65
N ASP A 53 -20.79 -16.83 13.62
CA ASP A 53 -21.04 -15.63 14.44
C ASP A 53 -19.79 -14.75 14.56
N VAL A 54 -19.95 -13.60 15.22
CA VAL A 54 -18.88 -12.63 15.46
C VAL A 54 -17.69 -13.30 16.16
N GLY A 55 -16.50 -13.06 15.63
CA GLY A 55 -15.24 -13.59 16.14
C GLY A 55 -14.77 -14.87 15.46
N ASP A 56 -15.65 -15.59 14.75
CA ASP A 56 -15.27 -16.77 13.98
C ASP A 56 -14.25 -16.39 12.87
N ILE A 57 -13.30 -17.30 12.64
CA ILE A 57 -12.21 -17.13 11.68
C ILE A 57 -12.25 -18.26 10.66
N PHE A 58 -12.26 -17.89 9.38
CA PHE A 58 -12.02 -18.76 8.24
C PHE A 58 -10.57 -18.62 7.80
N GLU A 59 -9.95 -19.72 7.41
CA GLU A 59 -8.65 -19.72 6.77
C GLU A 59 -8.60 -20.83 5.72
N PHE A 60 -8.20 -20.49 4.51
CA PHE A 60 -8.01 -21.45 3.43
C PHE A 60 -6.86 -21.02 2.53
N THR A 61 -6.02 -21.99 2.17
CA THR A 61 -4.91 -21.75 1.25
C THR A 61 -5.25 -22.28 -0.13
N TYR A 62 -5.27 -21.36 -1.09
CA TYR A 62 -5.55 -21.59 -2.49
C TYR A 62 -4.25 -21.87 -3.26
N SER A 63 -4.32 -22.82 -4.18
CA SER A 63 -3.27 -23.03 -5.18
C SER A 63 -3.19 -21.86 -6.16
N ALA A 64 -2.11 -21.78 -6.93
CA ALA A 64 -1.96 -20.77 -7.97
C ALA A 64 -3.14 -20.81 -8.96
N GLY A 65 -3.75 -19.66 -9.21
CA GLY A 65 -4.88 -19.54 -10.14
C GLY A 65 -6.24 -20.00 -9.59
N GLU A 66 -6.31 -20.43 -8.33
CA GLU A 66 -7.56 -20.96 -7.74
C GLU A 66 -8.41 -19.84 -7.11
N LEU A 67 -7.78 -18.87 -6.42
CA LEU A 67 -8.50 -17.72 -5.83
C LEU A 67 -8.78 -16.62 -6.86
N PHE A 68 -7.76 -16.27 -7.63
CA PHE A 68 -7.84 -15.32 -8.73
C PHE A 68 -7.60 -16.08 -10.02
N GLU A 69 -8.28 -15.71 -11.11
CA GLU A 69 -8.26 -16.40 -12.41
C GLU A 69 -6.88 -16.99 -12.78
N PRO A 70 -6.82 -18.25 -13.27
CA PRO A 70 -5.57 -18.89 -13.60
C PRO A 70 -4.86 -18.16 -14.73
N TYR A 71 -3.52 -18.20 -14.70
CA TYR A 71 -2.70 -17.63 -15.76
C TYR A 71 -3.11 -18.19 -17.13
N SER A 72 -3.25 -17.29 -18.09
CA SER A 72 -3.58 -17.61 -19.47
C SER A 72 -2.64 -16.86 -20.41
N SER A 73 -1.96 -17.61 -21.28
CA SER A 73 -1.14 -17.01 -22.35
C SER A 73 -1.98 -16.21 -23.36
N LYS A 74 -3.31 -16.40 -23.38
CA LYS A 74 -4.23 -15.60 -24.22
C LYS A 74 -4.38 -14.16 -23.70
N ASN A 75 -4.07 -13.92 -22.43
CA ASN A 75 -4.07 -12.60 -21.82
C ASN A 75 -2.73 -11.86 -22.03
N ILE A 76 -1.81 -12.44 -22.81
CA ILE A 76 -0.58 -11.78 -23.24
C ILE A 76 -0.79 -11.29 -24.67
N LEU A 77 -0.76 -9.97 -24.84
CA LEU A 77 -1.01 -9.34 -26.13
C LEU A 77 0.23 -8.60 -26.63
N PRO A 78 0.61 -8.79 -27.91
CA PRO A 78 1.63 -7.96 -28.54
C PRO A 78 1.04 -6.59 -28.86
N ILE A 79 1.71 -5.53 -28.39
CA ILE A 79 1.29 -4.14 -28.60
C ILE A 79 2.39 -3.43 -29.39
N LYS A 80 2.05 -2.99 -30.62
CA LYS A 80 2.97 -2.23 -31.46
C LYS A 80 3.27 -0.85 -30.86
N TRP A 81 4.50 -0.41 -30.98
CA TRP A 81 4.89 0.97 -30.66
C TRP A 81 4.14 1.96 -31.55
N ILE A 82 3.73 3.11 -31.01
CA ILE A 82 3.19 4.22 -31.82
C ILE A 82 4.18 5.38 -31.95
N SER A 83 5.21 5.44 -31.10
CA SER A 83 6.30 6.40 -31.17
C SER A 83 7.58 5.89 -30.46
N GLU A 84 8.72 6.56 -30.67
CA GLU A 84 9.97 6.24 -29.99
C GLU A 84 9.94 6.65 -28.51
N GLU A 85 9.20 7.70 -28.16
CA GLU A 85 9.04 8.14 -26.77
C GLU A 85 8.38 7.04 -25.91
N GLU A 86 7.45 6.26 -26.47
CA GLU A 86 6.82 5.14 -25.77
C GLU A 86 7.82 4.07 -25.34
N LYS A 87 8.86 3.84 -26.14
CA LYS A 87 9.89 2.86 -25.79
C LYS A 87 10.64 3.28 -24.53
N SER A 88 10.73 4.58 -24.23
CA SER A 88 11.33 5.07 -22.98
C SER A 88 10.34 5.07 -21.82
N PHE A 89 9.05 5.29 -22.12
CA PHE A 89 7.97 5.29 -21.13
C PHE A 89 7.65 3.90 -20.56
N PHE A 90 7.50 2.89 -21.44
CA PHE A 90 7.20 1.52 -21.03
C PHE A 90 8.48 0.79 -20.56
N LYS A 91 8.45 0.36 -19.29
CA LYS A 91 9.53 -0.40 -18.66
C LYS A 91 9.08 -1.82 -18.33
N VAL A 92 10.00 -2.75 -18.49
CA VAL A 92 9.75 -4.17 -18.22
C VAL A 92 9.49 -4.36 -16.73
N GLY A 93 8.44 -5.10 -16.39
CA GLY A 93 7.99 -5.38 -15.04
C GLY A 93 7.03 -4.34 -14.44
N ARG A 94 6.89 -3.14 -15.04
CA ARG A 94 5.95 -2.11 -14.57
C ARG A 94 4.53 -2.35 -15.07
N PHE A 95 3.56 -1.89 -14.28
CA PHE A 95 2.14 -1.85 -14.63
C PHE A 95 1.74 -0.49 -15.17
N TYR A 96 0.78 -0.50 -16.07
CA TYR A 96 0.26 0.68 -16.74
C TYR A 96 -1.26 0.60 -16.82
N PRO A 97 -1.97 1.73 -16.63
CA PRO A 97 -3.40 1.79 -16.88
C PRO A 97 -3.72 1.44 -18.33
N LEU A 98 -4.83 0.73 -18.56
CA LEU A 98 -5.30 0.36 -19.92
C LEU A 98 -5.45 1.60 -20.82
N GLU A 99 -5.78 2.75 -20.23
CA GLU A 99 -5.93 4.04 -20.88
C GLU A 99 -4.64 4.50 -21.59
N THR A 100 -3.46 4.08 -21.11
CA THR A 100 -2.19 4.40 -21.78
C THR A 100 -2.09 3.81 -23.19
N LEU A 101 -2.93 2.81 -23.51
CA LEU A 101 -2.96 2.23 -24.83
C LEU A 101 -3.95 2.92 -25.77
N MET A 102 -4.75 3.91 -25.31
CA MET A 102 -5.88 4.52 -26.05
C MET A 102 -5.57 4.80 -27.54
N GLY A 103 -6.55 4.58 -28.42
CA GLY A 103 -6.40 4.71 -29.89
C GLY A 103 -5.87 3.47 -30.66
N ARG A 104 -5.24 2.48 -30.00
CA ARG A 104 -4.90 1.17 -30.59
C ARG A 104 -6.11 0.23 -30.81
N GLU A 105 -6.09 -0.55 -31.88
CA GLU A 105 -7.08 -1.61 -32.20
C GLU A 105 -7.10 -2.73 -31.14
N GLY A 106 -8.25 -3.41 -30.96
CA GLY A 106 -8.36 -4.61 -30.10
C GLY A 106 -8.67 -4.37 -28.61
N LYS A 107 -8.93 -3.13 -28.18
CA LYS A 107 -9.22 -2.84 -26.75
C LYS A 107 -10.59 -3.24 -26.25
N ASN A 108 -11.58 -3.26 -27.13
CA ASN A 108 -12.99 -3.33 -26.72
C ASN A 108 -13.36 -4.67 -26.05
N SER A 109 -12.47 -5.67 -26.09
CA SER A 109 -12.63 -6.97 -25.43
C SER A 109 -11.77 -7.14 -24.17
N ILE A 110 -10.99 -6.12 -23.77
CA ILE A 110 -10.11 -6.19 -22.59
C ILE A 110 -10.83 -5.53 -21.41
N GLU A 111 -11.23 -6.33 -20.45
CA GLU A 111 -11.97 -5.88 -19.25
C GLU A 111 -11.05 -5.58 -18.05
N LYS A 112 -9.73 -5.67 -18.22
CA LYS A 112 -8.76 -5.48 -17.14
C LYS A 112 -8.21 -4.05 -17.14
N PRO A 113 -8.22 -3.34 -15.98
CA PRO A 113 -7.88 -1.92 -15.90
C PRO A 113 -6.39 -1.61 -16.01
N PHE A 114 -5.53 -2.62 -15.84
CA PHE A 114 -4.08 -2.49 -15.96
C PHE A 114 -3.48 -3.66 -16.74
N PHE A 115 -2.29 -3.44 -17.26
CA PHE A 115 -1.43 -4.49 -17.79
C PHE A 115 0.00 -4.30 -17.32
N ARG A 116 0.77 -5.38 -17.35
CA ARG A 116 2.20 -5.37 -17.10
C ARG A 116 2.96 -5.39 -18.41
N CYS A 117 3.94 -4.52 -18.60
CA CYS A 117 4.89 -4.66 -19.70
C CYS A 117 5.89 -5.76 -19.34
N ILE A 118 5.96 -6.86 -20.09
CA ILE A 118 6.77 -8.04 -19.70
C ILE A 118 7.98 -8.29 -20.60
N GLU A 119 7.98 -7.77 -21.83
CA GLU A 119 9.07 -7.93 -22.80
C GLU A 119 8.99 -6.81 -23.83
N LYS A 120 10.14 -6.31 -24.28
CA LYS A 120 10.25 -5.28 -25.34
C LYS A 120 11.02 -5.85 -26.53
N ARG A 121 10.56 -5.51 -27.74
CA ARG A 121 11.20 -5.79 -29.02
C ARG A 121 11.29 -4.50 -29.84
N ASP A 122 11.93 -4.56 -30.99
CA ASP A 122 12.17 -3.38 -31.83
C ASP A 122 10.87 -2.74 -32.34
N ASP A 123 9.85 -3.55 -32.65
CA ASP A 123 8.57 -3.14 -33.28
C ASP A 123 7.36 -3.20 -32.33
N LEU A 124 7.47 -3.90 -31.19
CA LEU A 124 6.38 -4.08 -30.22
C LEU A 124 6.89 -4.34 -28.79
N PHE A 125 5.96 -4.37 -27.83
CA PHE A 125 6.16 -5.00 -26.53
C PHE A 125 5.03 -5.98 -26.22
N PHE A 126 5.24 -6.82 -25.21
CA PHE A 126 4.19 -7.72 -24.71
C PHE A 126 3.57 -7.15 -23.44
N ALA A 127 2.25 -7.02 -23.48
CA ALA A 127 1.40 -6.61 -22.36
C ALA A 127 0.72 -7.85 -21.75
N ASP A 128 0.92 -8.06 -20.45
CA ASP A 128 0.27 -9.11 -19.68
C ASP A 128 -0.93 -8.54 -18.90
N PHE A 129 -2.12 -9.05 -19.21
CA PHE A 129 -3.40 -8.69 -18.57
C PHE A 129 -3.87 -9.71 -17.52
N ASN A 130 -3.06 -10.73 -17.21
CA ASN A 130 -3.40 -11.67 -16.13
C ASN A 130 -3.47 -10.95 -14.78
N HIS A 131 -4.27 -11.51 -13.86
CA HIS A 131 -4.23 -11.06 -12.47
C HIS A 131 -2.80 -11.21 -11.91
N PRO A 132 -2.25 -10.23 -11.17
CA PRO A 132 -0.86 -10.29 -10.70
C PRO A 132 -0.54 -11.52 -9.82
N LEU A 133 -1.56 -12.05 -9.13
CA LEU A 133 -1.47 -13.28 -8.32
C LEU A 133 -1.88 -14.57 -9.05
N SER A 134 -2.12 -14.55 -10.36
CA SER A 134 -2.60 -15.71 -11.15
C SER A 134 -1.68 -16.94 -11.10
N GLU A 135 -0.37 -16.74 -10.89
CA GLU A 135 0.63 -17.81 -10.73
C GLU A 135 1.07 -18.00 -9.27
N LYS A 136 0.38 -17.39 -8.30
CA LYS A 136 0.80 -17.36 -6.88
C LYS A 136 -0.17 -18.14 -6.00
N ARG A 137 0.41 -18.99 -5.12
CA ARG A 137 -0.31 -19.56 -3.97
C ARG A 137 -0.62 -18.43 -2.98
N CYS A 138 -1.84 -18.38 -2.47
CA CYS A 138 -2.25 -17.39 -1.48
C CYS A 138 -3.15 -18.00 -0.41
N THR A 139 -3.10 -17.45 0.79
CA THR A 139 -4.00 -17.82 1.89
C THR A 139 -4.99 -16.69 2.11
N LEU A 140 -6.28 -17.02 2.07
CA LEU A 140 -7.34 -16.10 2.48
C LEU A 140 -7.69 -16.41 3.93
N ARG A 141 -7.62 -15.39 4.78
CA ARG A 141 -8.11 -15.45 6.15
C ARG A 141 -9.22 -14.42 6.33
N ALA A 142 -10.40 -14.85 6.79
CA ALA A 142 -11.52 -13.95 7.04
C ALA A 142 -11.92 -13.98 8.51
N LYS A 143 -12.11 -12.82 9.12
CA LYS A 143 -12.62 -12.68 10.49
C LYS A 143 -13.95 -11.95 10.47
N ILE A 144 -14.97 -12.56 11.06
CA ILE A 144 -16.28 -11.91 11.23
C ILE A 144 -16.20 -10.89 12.36
N ILE A 145 -16.43 -9.62 12.01
CA ILE A 145 -16.35 -8.48 12.95
C ILE A 145 -17.72 -8.11 13.48
N LYS A 146 -18.75 -8.17 12.63
CA LYS A 146 -20.12 -7.81 13.00
C LYS A 146 -21.12 -8.57 12.15
N VAL A 147 -22.25 -8.94 12.76
CA VAL A 147 -23.43 -9.51 12.10
C VAL A 147 -24.65 -8.72 12.57
N VAL A 148 -25.49 -8.27 11.64
CA VAL A 148 -26.76 -7.60 11.92
C VAL A 148 -27.85 -8.12 10.99
N GLU A 149 -29.11 -8.03 11.42
CA GLU A 149 -30.24 -8.25 10.52
C GLU A 149 -30.30 -7.14 9.48
N GLN A 150 -30.49 -7.51 8.21
CA GLN A 150 -30.56 -6.54 7.12
C GLN A 150 -31.67 -5.51 7.34
N LEU A 151 -32.79 -5.90 7.95
CA LEU A 151 -33.92 -5.02 8.25
C LEU A 151 -33.57 -3.92 9.28
N GLU A 152 -32.56 -4.15 10.12
CA GLU A 152 -32.10 -3.17 11.12
C GLU A 152 -31.15 -2.12 10.51
N VAL A 153 -30.72 -2.31 9.26
CA VAL A 153 -29.77 -1.44 8.59
C VAL A 153 -30.48 -0.20 8.05
N LYS A 154 -30.40 0.90 8.79
CA LYS A 154 -31.05 2.20 8.45
C LYS A 154 -30.55 2.85 7.15
N CYS A 155 -29.40 2.42 6.63
CA CYS A 155 -28.79 2.91 5.40
C CYS A 155 -28.34 1.72 4.53
N GLY A 156 -29.23 1.30 3.63
CA GLY A 156 -28.97 0.24 2.66
C GLY A 156 -27.96 0.64 1.58
N THR A 157 -27.48 -0.33 0.79
CA THR A 157 -26.63 -0.08 -0.39
C THR A 157 -27.41 0.46 -1.59
N GLY A 158 -28.73 0.69 -1.47
CA GLY A 158 -29.58 1.14 -2.57
C GLY A 158 -29.73 0.11 -3.70
N GLY A 159 -29.48 -1.18 -3.43
CA GLY A 159 -29.51 -2.24 -4.43
C GLY A 159 -28.19 -2.44 -5.18
N ILE A 160 -27.11 -1.75 -4.80
CA ILE A 160 -25.76 -2.01 -5.35
C ILE A 160 -25.28 -3.37 -4.87
N CYS A 161 -24.99 -4.25 -5.82
CA CYS A 161 -24.27 -5.51 -5.64
C CYS A 161 -22.77 -5.25 -5.79
N TYR A 162 -21.96 -5.77 -4.88
CA TYR A 162 -20.51 -5.64 -4.92
C TYR A 162 -19.88 -6.96 -5.39
N ASP A 163 -18.99 -6.89 -6.37
CA ASP A 163 -18.07 -7.99 -6.67
C ASP A 163 -16.89 -7.96 -5.69
N TRP A 164 -17.08 -8.57 -4.52
CA TRP A 164 -16.10 -8.48 -3.44
C TRP A 164 -14.74 -9.08 -3.81
N LEU A 165 -14.73 -10.19 -4.56
CA LEU A 165 -13.49 -10.82 -5.01
C LEU A 165 -12.66 -9.86 -5.87
N SER A 166 -13.31 -9.19 -6.82
CA SER A 166 -12.64 -8.17 -7.64
C SER A 166 -12.19 -6.97 -6.81
N GLU A 167 -13.00 -6.50 -5.85
CA GLU A 167 -12.68 -5.34 -5.00
C GLU A 167 -11.42 -5.55 -4.14
N PHE A 168 -11.36 -6.65 -3.37
CA PHE A 168 -10.18 -6.92 -2.55
C PHE A 168 -9.00 -7.47 -3.38
N GLY A 169 -9.27 -8.05 -4.55
CA GLY A 169 -8.25 -8.48 -5.53
C GLY A 169 -7.63 -7.34 -6.33
N PHE A 170 -8.24 -6.15 -6.35
CA PHE A 170 -7.76 -5.05 -7.16
C PHE A 170 -6.36 -4.58 -6.73
N GLY A 171 -5.40 -4.69 -7.65
CA GLY A 171 -4.02 -4.20 -7.53
C GLY A 171 -3.07 -5.10 -6.71
N ILE A 172 -3.59 -6.01 -5.88
CA ILE A 172 -2.72 -6.87 -5.05
C ILE A 172 -1.84 -7.75 -5.93
N GLY A 173 -0.58 -7.90 -5.54
CA GLY A 173 0.41 -8.64 -6.32
C GLY A 173 1.21 -7.78 -7.31
N MET A 174 0.80 -6.54 -7.59
CA MET A 174 1.59 -5.64 -8.45
C MET A 174 2.95 -5.27 -7.82
N GLN A 175 3.09 -5.39 -6.51
CA GLN A 175 4.35 -5.20 -5.81
C GLN A 175 5.35 -6.35 -6.00
N GLY A 176 4.90 -7.51 -6.51
CA GLY A 176 5.75 -8.66 -6.82
C GLY A 176 6.33 -8.56 -8.23
N LYS A 177 7.39 -9.31 -8.52
CA LYS A 177 8.08 -9.31 -9.82
C LYS A 177 7.36 -10.18 -10.86
N PHE A 178 7.67 -9.99 -12.14
CA PHE A 178 7.15 -10.87 -13.18
C PHE A 178 8.06 -12.10 -13.29
N LYS A 179 7.60 -13.23 -12.77
CA LYS A 179 8.37 -14.49 -12.73
C LYS A 179 9.71 -14.30 -12.01
N GLN A 180 10.81 -14.21 -12.74
CA GLN A 180 12.16 -13.99 -12.21
C GLN A 180 12.82 -12.74 -12.79
N ILE A 181 12.05 -11.90 -13.46
CA ILE A 181 12.52 -10.66 -14.08
C ILE A 181 12.34 -9.53 -13.07
N GLU A 182 13.46 -8.91 -12.67
CA GLU A 182 13.42 -7.70 -11.85
C GLU A 182 12.72 -6.56 -12.58
N THR A 183 11.90 -5.80 -11.85
CA THR A 183 11.18 -4.67 -12.43
C THR A 183 12.14 -3.52 -12.70
N ASP A 184 12.14 -3.03 -13.94
CA ASP A 184 12.83 -1.79 -14.34
C ASP A 184 11.98 -0.58 -13.90
N PHE A 185 12.19 -0.13 -12.66
CA PHE A 185 11.50 1.06 -12.14
C PHE A 185 12.03 2.36 -12.76
N TYR A 186 13.33 2.43 -13.06
CA TYR A 186 14.05 3.69 -13.16
C TYR A 186 14.16 4.23 -14.59
N SER A 187 14.07 5.53 -14.69
CA SER A 187 14.32 6.37 -15.85
C SER A 187 15.29 7.48 -15.44
N GLU A 188 15.91 8.17 -16.40
CA GLU A 188 16.83 9.28 -16.12
C GLU A 188 16.20 10.35 -15.21
N ASN A 189 14.89 10.57 -15.35
CA ASN A 189 14.14 11.61 -14.63
C ASN A 189 13.40 11.10 -13.39
N SER A 190 13.59 9.84 -12.98
CA SER A 190 12.80 9.21 -11.91
C SER A 190 12.76 9.99 -10.60
N PHE A 191 13.86 10.65 -10.26
CA PHE A 191 14.01 11.37 -8.99
C PHE A 191 13.88 12.90 -9.13
N ILE A 192 13.53 13.39 -10.32
CA ILE A 192 13.23 14.81 -10.52
C ILE A 192 11.94 15.15 -9.78
N VAL A 193 11.92 16.31 -9.14
CA VAL A 193 10.74 16.90 -8.52
C VAL A 193 10.30 18.09 -9.38
N GLU A 194 9.05 18.08 -9.87
CA GLU A 194 8.54 19.11 -10.79
C GLU A 194 8.62 20.51 -10.19
N ASP A 195 8.22 20.66 -8.93
CA ASP A 195 8.28 21.90 -8.16
C ASP A 195 9.21 21.70 -6.97
N SER A 196 10.53 21.68 -7.20
CA SER A 196 11.52 21.49 -6.14
C SER A 196 11.48 22.64 -5.12
N ASP A 197 11.49 22.32 -3.82
CA ASP A 197 11.58 23.31 -2.74
C ASP A 197 12.88 23.16 -1.95
N GLU A 198 13.93 23.87 -2.38
CA GLU A 198 15.21 23.89 -1.68
C GLU A 198 15.14 24.51 -0.29
N SER A 199 14.21 25.45 -0.08
CA SER A 199 14.05 26.17 1.18
C SER A 199 13.39 25.31 2.25
N GLY A 200 12.56 24.35 1.83
CA GLY A 200 11.76 23.50 2.71
C GLY A 200 10.53 24.19 3.28
N ILE A 201 10.21 25.41 2.86
CA ILE A 201 9.05 26.19 3.32
C ILE A 201 7.75 25.40 3.12
N PHE A 202 7.58 24.71 2.00
CA PHE A 202 6.42 23.87 1.72
C PHE A 202 6.23 22.82 2.81
N TYR A 203 7.31 22.11 3.16
CA TYR A 203 7.29 21.05 4.16
C TYR A 203 7.10 21.60 5.58
N GLU A 204 7.68 22.76 5.89
CA GLU A 204 7.49 23.44 7.18
C GLU A 204 6.06 23.94 7.39
N SER A 205 5.46 24.55 6.36
CA SER A 205 4.19 25.30 6.45
C SER A 205 2.95 24.47 6.14
N ASN A 206 3.11 23.32 5.48
CA ASN A 206 2.01 22.43 5.16
C ASN A 206 2.18 21.09 5.90
N SER A 207 2.23 21.14 7.22
CA SER A 207 2.06 19.93 8.06
C SER A 207 0.80 19.13 7.69
N SER A 208 -0.20 19.79 7.09
CA SER A 208 -1.48 19.25 6.63
C SER A 208 -1.52 18.68 5.19
N ILE A 209 -0.40 18.62 4.44
CA ILE A 209 -0.34 18.11 3.04
C ILE A 209 -1.09 16.79 2.88
N ILE A 210 -1.01 15.93 3.90
CA ILE A 210 -1.71 14.65 3.93
C ILE A 210 -2.60 14.64 5.16
N ASN A 211 -3.79 15.25 5.03
CA ASN A 211 -4.85 15.09 6.02
C ASN A 211 -5.40 13.66 5.93
N VAL A 212 -4.87 12.78 6.77
CA VAL A 212 -5.37 11.42 6.94
C VAL A 212 -6.56 11.41 7.92
N ASP A 213 -7.60 10.67 7.55
CA ASP A 213 -8.82 10.57 8.35
C ASP A 213 -8.60 9.75 9.63
N LEU A 214 -9.51 9.89 10.59
CA LEU A 214 -9.42 9.24 11.90
C LEU A 214 -9.28 7.71 11.80
N VAL A 215 -9.89 7.08 10.79
CA VAL A 215 -9.84 5.62 10.65
C VAL A 215 -8.46 5.17 10.21
N LEU A 216 -7.85 5.86 9.25
CA LEU A 216 -6.46 5.61 8.86
C LEU A 216 -5.49 5.87 10.02
N LYS A 217 -5.68 6.96 10.79
CA LYS A 217 -4.87 7.25 11.99
C LYS A 217 -4.89 6.09 12.98
N ASN A 218 -6.09 5.61 13.32
CA ASN A 218 -6.25 4.47 14.24
C ASN A 218 -5.61 3.20 13.71
N LYS A 219 -5.71 2.95 12.39
CA LYS A 219 -5.12 1.77 11.76
C LYS A 219 -3.59 1.81 11.78
N ILE A 220 -2.99 2.98 11.55
CA ILE A 220 -1.54 3.19 11.69
C ILE A 220 -1.09 2.89 13.12
N GLY A 221 -1.81 3.41 14.12
CA GLY A 221 -1.54 3.13 15.53
C GLY A 221 -1.57 1.63 15.85
N GLU A 222 -2.63 0.94 15.43
CA GLU A 222 -2.79 -0.52 15.61
C GLU A 222 -1.64 -1.32 14.97
N VAL A 223 -1.25 -0.97 13.75
CA VAL A 223 -0.19 -1.71 13.04
C VAL A 223 1.18 -1.43 13.66
N LEU A 224 1.48 -0.18 14.01
CA LEU A 224 2.74 0.18 14.64
C LEU A 224 2.88 -0.40 16.05
N GLU A 225 1.79 -0.56 16.81
CA GLU A 225 1.77 -1.23 18.12
C GLU A 225 2.21 -2.70 18.04
N ASN A 226 2.02 -3.36 16.89
CA ASN A 226 2.51 -4.73 16.68
C ASN A 226 4.00 -4.79 16.29
N ILE A 227 4.62 -3.64 15.99
CA ILE A 227 6.03 -3.51 15.56
C ILE A 227 6.89 -2.93 16.69
N ILE A 228 6.32 -2.02 17.48
CA ILE A 228 7.04 -1.20 18.47
C ILE A 228 6.81 -1.74 19.88
N ASN A 229 7.91 -2.00 20.59
CA ASN A 229 7.89 -2.29 22.01
C ASN A 229 7.99 -0.99 22.85
N ASP A 230 7.48 -1.01 24.08
CA ASP A 230 7.47 0.17 24.98
C ASP A 230 8.85 0.77 25.27
N ASN A 231 9.91 -0.05 25.21
CA ASN A 231 11.29 0.38 25.47
C ASN A 231 12.06 0.73 24.18
N SER A 232 11.39 0.78 23.02
CA SER A 232 12.05 1.06 21.74
C SER A 232 12.50 2.52 21.68
N LYS A 233 13.72 2.75 21.20
CA LYS A 233 14.19 4.07 20.81
C LYS A 233 13.89 4.32 19.33
N ILE A 234 13.00 5.27 19.08
CA ILE A 234 12.41 5.52 17.76
C ILE A 234 12.95 6.83 17.18
N LEU A 235 13.29 6.80 15.89
CA LEU A 235 13.45 7.99 15.08
C LEU A 235 12.25 8.11 14.12
N ASP A 236 11.39 9.10 14.33
CA ASP A 236 10.28 9.41 13.41
C ASP A 236 10.71 10.54 12.46
N ILE A 237 10.74 10.22 11.17
CA ILE A 237 11.03 11.15 10.08
C ILE A 237 9.76 11.97 9.82
N MET A 238 9.86 13.30 9.97
CA MET A 238 8.76 14.27 9.90
C MET A 238 7.72 14.18 11.02
N GLY A 239 7.76 13.16 11.89
CA GLY A 239 6.95 13.09 13.10
C GLY A 239 5.47 12.79 12.84
N ARG A 240 5.15 12.10 11.74
CA ARG A 240 3.77 12.03 11.20
C ARG A 240 2.97 10.82 11.64
N ALA A 241 3.59 9.76 12.17
CA ALA A 241 2.87 8.54 12.57
C ALA A 241 2.92 8.25 14.07
N THR A 242 3.98 8.67 14.78
CA THR A 242 4.06 8.50 16.23
C THR A 242 2.93 9.15 17.04
N PRO A 243 2.24 10.23 16.60
CA PRO A 243 1.04 10.73 17.27
C PRO A 243 -0.11 9.74 17.43
N TYR A 244 -0.09 8.61 16.72
CA TYR A 244 -1.15 7.61 16.75
C TYR A 244 -0.84 6.41 17.66
N LEU A 245 0.36 6.38 18.25
CA LEU A 245 0.74 5.34 19.20
C LEU A 245 -0.02 5.53 20.52
N ARG A 246 -0.58 4.44 21.07
CA ARG A 246 -1.15 4.47 22.43
C ARG A 246 -0.10 4.20 23.49
N ASN A 247 0.98 3.49 23.12
CA ASN A 247 2.12 3.29 23.99
C ASN A 247 3.04 4.51 24.00
N ASN A 248 4.12 4.42 24.77
CA ASN A 248 4.89 5.57 25.19
C ASN A 248 6.41 5.39 25.03
N PRO A 249 6.90 5.08 23.82
CA PRO A 249 8.32 4.83 23.57
C PRO A 249 9.16 6.12 23.62
N ASP A 250 10.49 5.97 23.61
CA ASP A 250 11.44 7.09 23.48
C ASP A 250 11.48 7.57 22.02
N ILE A 251 10.83 8.71 21.74
CA ILE A 251 10.65 9.24 20.39
C ILE A 251 11.55 10.45 20.15
N THR A 252 12.46 10.31 19.18
CA THR A 252 13.18 11.42 18.56
C THR A 252 12.56 11.73 17.21
N ILE A 253 12.39 13.01 16.87
CA ILE A 253 11.88 13.44 15.56
C ILE A 253 12.96 14.19 14.79
N VAL A 254 13.05 13.94 13.49
CA VAL A 254 13.85 14.74 12.56
C VAL A 254 13.01 15.17 11.37
N GLY A 255 13.08 16.44 10.99
CA GLY A 255 12.37 16.94 9.83
C GLY A 255 11.80 18.34 10.03
N LEU A 256 11.26 18.89 8.95
CA LEU A 256 10.64 20.20 8.92
C LEU A 256 9.16 20.08 9.27
N ASN A 257 8.82 20.01 10.57
CA ASN A 257 7.41 20.00 10.99
C ASN A 257 7.23 20.66 12.36
N LYS A 258 6.81 21.93 12.36
CA LYS A 258 6.68 22.76 13.57
C LYS A 258 5.50 22.35 14.47
N GLU A 259 4.54 21.59 13.95
CA GLU A 259 3.31 21.25 14.69
C GLU A 259 3.44 19.99 15.54
N VAL A 260 4.42 19.11 15.25
CA VAL A 260 4.54 17.80 15.91
C VAL A 260 4.76 17.91 17.42
N SER A 261 5.47 18.95 17.87
CA SER A 261 5.76 19.14 19.29
C SER A 261 4.52 19.28 20.16
N SER A 262 3.38 19.66 19.58
CA SER A 262 2.11 19.83 20.31
C SER A 262 1.29 18.55 20.43
N LEU A 263 1.57 17.53 19.61
CA LEU A 263 0.74 16.35 19.46
C LEU A 263 1.20 15.16 20.31
N ASN A 264 2.49 15.13 20.68
CA ASN A 264 3.10 14.01 21.39
C ASN A 264 3.64 14.42 22.75
N LYS A 265 3.10 13.84 23.83
CA LYS A 265 3.52 14.14 25.21
C LYS A 265 4.90 13.58 25.61
N LYS A 266 5.55 12.78 24.76
CA LYS A 266 6.79 12.04 25.09
C LYS A 266 7.89 12.14 24.02
N ILE A 267 7.96 13.26 23.31
CA ILE A 267 9.09 13.54 22.43
C ILE A 267 10.33 13.83 23.28
N SER A 268 11.39 13.04 23.13
CA SER A 268 12.67 13.25 23.81
C SER A 268 13.52 14.32 23.14
N SER A 269 13.47 14.41 21.81
CA SER A 269 14.16 15.47 21.07
C SER A 269 13.56 15.71 19.68
N ILE A 270 13.73 16.94 19.17
CA ILE A 270 13.33 17.36 17.82
C ILE A 270 14.52 18.01 17.14
N ASN A 271 14.80 17.61 15.90
CA ASN A 271 15.81 18.22 15.04
C ASN A 271 15.17 18.76 13.76
N ASN A 272 15.20 20.08 13.58
CA ASN A 272 14.64 20.78 12.40
C ASN A 272 15.60 20.73 11.20
N LYS A 273 15.96 19.53 10.75
CA LYS A 273 16.77 19.34 9.54
C LYS A 273 15.87 19.24 8.31
N ASN A 274 16.25 19.93 7.22
CA ASN A 274 15.70 19.66 5.90
C ASN A 274 16.29 18.37 5.31
N ILE A 275 15.60 17.25 5.53
CA ILE A 275 16.00 15.93 5.02
C ILE A 275 15.85 15.77 3.50
N PHE A 276 15.05 16.63 2.85
CA PHE A 276 14.83 16.60 1.40
C PHE A 276 16.01 17.21 0.64
N LYS A 277 16.79 18.07 1.30
CA LYS A 277 18.00 18.69 0.74
C LYS A 277 19.26 17.88 1.03
N ASP A 278 19.36 17.30 2.23
CA ASP A 278 20.51 16.51 2.65
C ASP A 278 20.02 15.29 3.43
N SER A 279 20.25 14.11 2.85
CA SER A 279 19.81 12.83 3.41
C SER A 279 20.61 12.40 4.65
N ARG A 280 21.74 13.06 4.97
CA ARG A 280 22.58 12.69 6.11
C ARG A 280 21.90 12.98 7.45
N LEU A 281 21.55 11.93 8.19
CA LEU A 281 20.86 12.09 9.47
C LEU A 281 21.83 12.56 10.59
N PRO A 282 21.44 13.51 11.45
CA PRO A 282 22.31 14.13 12.45
C PRO A 282 22.48 13.27 13.72
N TYR A 283 22.63 11.96 13.54
CA TYR A 283 22.67 10.96 14.60
C TYR A 283 23.83 9.99 14.42
N HIS A 284 24.25 9.38 15.52
CA HIS A 284 25.31 8.38 15.50
C HIS A 284 24.84 7.08 14.86
N ASP A 285 25.81 6.28 14.44
CA ASP A 285 25.57 4.92 13.96
C ASP A 285 24.94 4.08 15.09
N ASN A 286 24.05 3.15 14.74
CA ASN A 286 23.46 2.20 15.68
C ASN A 286 22.77 2.83 16.90
N GLN A 287 22.06 3.95 16.69
CA GLN A 287 21.42 4.70 17.75
C GLN A 287 19.96 4.28 18.00
N PHE A 288 19.21 3.88 16.97
CA PHE A 288 17.76 3.65 17.04
C PHE A 288 17.38 2.18 16.85
N ASP A 289 16.37 1.73 17.57
CA ASP A 289 15.77 0.41 17.37
C ASP A 289 14.84 0.41 16.14
N ILE A 290 14.14 1.52 15.92
CA ILE A 290 13.16 1.68 14.83
C ILE A 290 13.30 3.06 14.20
N VAL A 291 13.29 3.12 12.87
CA VAL A 291 13.13 4.35 12.09
C VAL A 291 11.79 4.27 11.36
N ILE A 292 10.96 5.31 11.49
CA ILE A 292 9.65 5.40 10.85
C ILE A 292 9.66 6.55 9.86
N CYS A 293 9.33 6.29 8.60
CA CYS A 293 9.17 7.29 7.56
C CYS A 293 7.74 7.24 7.01
N SER A 294 6.89 8.16 7.47
CA SER A 294 5.47 8.17 7.13
C SER A 294 5.10 9.38 6.30
N PHE A 295 4.49 9.17 5.13
CA PHE A 295 3.99 10.24 4.25
C PHE A 295 5.10 11.22 3.85
N CYS A 296 6.25 10.67 3.49
CA CYS A 296 7.49 11.41 3.32
C CYS A 296 8.39 10.81 2.23
N PHE A 297 8.42 9.48 2.09
CA PHE A 297 9.34 8.81 1.17
C PHE A 297 9.11 9.23 -0.29
N GLU A 298 7.85 9.52 -0.65
CA GLU A 298 7.43 10.03 -1.95
C GLU A 298 8.08 11.37 -2.36
N TYR A 299 8.67 12.09 -1.40
CA TYR A 299 9.29 13.40 -1.58
C TYR A 299 10.82 13.37 -1.47
N ILE A 300 11.45 12.19 -1.27
CA ILE A 300 12.90 12.07 -1.08
C ILE A 300 13.62 12.02 -2.44
N PRO A 301 14.43 13.04 -2.81
CA PRO A 301 15.11 13.05 -4.11
C PRO A 301 16.28 12.06 -4.23
N HIS A 302 16.86 11.65 -3.10
CA HIS A 302 17.99 10.69 -3.06
C HIS A 302 17.62 9.44 -2.24
N PRO A 303 16.67 8.62 -2.70
CA PRO A 303 16.07 7.56 -1.88
C PRO A 303 17.06 6.47 -1.44
N HIS A 304 18.04 6.14 -2.30
CA HIS A 304 19.09 5.17 -1.98
C HIS A 304 20.05 5.68 -0.90
N GLU A 305 20.46 6.94 -0.97
CA GLU A 305 21.33 7.58 0.02
C GLU A 305 20.60 7.71 1.36
N PHE A 306 19.33 8.16 1.31
CA PHE A 306 18.48 8.23 2.49
C PHE A 306 18.28 6.87 3.16
N ALA A 307 17.94 5.83 2.41
CA ALA A 307 17.77 4.48 2.96
C ALA A 307 19.09 3.94 3.57
N SER A 308 20.23 4.25 2.96
CA SER A 308 21.55 3.89 3.50
C SER A 308 21.86 4.64 4.80
N GLU A 309 21.51 5.92 4.89
CA GLU A 309 21.65 6.73 6.11
C GLU A 309 20.70 6.26 7.23
N VAL A 310 19.47 5.88 6.89
CA VAL A 310 18.55 5.22 7.82
C VAL A 310 19.16 3.92 8.34
N LYS A 311 19.72 3.10 7.46
CA LYS A 311 20.40 1.87 7.84
C LYS A 311 21.59 2.14 8.77
N ARG A 312 22.35 3.21 8.53
CA ARG A 312 23.49 3.61 9.37
C ARG A 312 23.06 3.88 10.81
N VAL A 313 22.01 4.67 11.01
CA VAL A 313 21.54 5.08 12.35
C VAL A 313 20.75 3.99 13.09
N LEU A 314 20.24 2.97 12.39
CA LEU A 314 19.62 1.80 13.01
C LEU A 314 20.65 0.92 13.72
N LYS A 315 20.31 0.38 14.89
CA LYS A 315 21.03 -0.70 15.56
C LYS A 315 21.01 -1.98 14.71
N ALA A 316 21.87 -2.94 15.04
CA ALA A 316 21.75 -4.30 14.51
C ALA A 316 20.34 -4.84 14.75
N ASP A 317 19.76 -5.50 13.75
CA ASP A 317 18.37 -5.98 13.73
C ASP A 317 17.28 -4.90 13.88
N GLY A 318 17.67 -3.62 13.90
CA GLY A 318 16.76 -2.49 13.94
C GLY A 318 15.90 -2.43 12.67
N SER A 319 14.66 -1.96 12.82
CA SER A 319 13.66 -1.96 11.75
C SER A 319 13.49 -0.59 11.09
N PHE A 320 13.51 -0.58 9.76
CA PHE A 320 13.03 0.56 8.97
C PHE A 320 11.58 0.29 8.56
N VAL A 321 10.68 1.22 8.88
CA VAL A 321 9.26 1.18 8.53
C VAL A 321 8.94 2.38 7.64
N THR A 322 8.41 2.14 6.45
CA THR A 322 7.88 3.19 5.58
C THR A 322 6.38 3.04 5.43
N ILE A 323 5.65 4.14 5.62
CA ILE A 323 4.19 4.21 5.54
C ILE A 323 3.78 5.26 4.52
N PHE A 324 2.86 4.92 3.64
CA PHE A 324 2.26 5.88 2.72
C PHE A 324 0.78 5.59 2.48
N THR A 325 0.12 6.49 1.76
CA THR A 325 -1.27 6.37 1.33
C THR A 325 -1.39 6.80 -0.13
N ASN A 326 -2.59 6.76 -0.70
CA ASN A 326 -2.84 7.23 -2.06
C ASN A 326 -2.84 8.76 -2.20
N ARG A 327 -2.97 9.48 -1.08
CA ARG A 327 -2.94 10.95 -1.01
C ARG A 327 -1.50 11.46 -0.89
N TYR A 328 -1.09 12.28 -1.84
CA TYR A 328 0.19 12.99 -1.83
C TYR A 328 0.09 14.22 -2.74
N PHE A 329 0.99 15.19 -2.59
CA PHE A 329 1.01 16.37 -3.43
C PHE A 329 1.97 16.19 -4.61
N LYS A 330 1.40 15.80 -5.75
CA LYS A 330 2.14 15.38 -6.96
C LYS A 330 3.28 16.33 -7.38
N PRO A 331 3.11 17.66 -7.43
CA PRO A 331 4.19 18.55 -7.88
C PRO A 331 5.46 18.49 -7.02
N LYS A 332 5.34 18.06 -5.76
CA LYS A 332 6.47 17.97 -4.81
C LYS A 332 7.07 16.56 -4.73
N SER A 333 6.37 15.53 -5.22
CA SER A 333 6.87 14.16 -5.22
C SER A 333 7.92 13.95 -6.31
N ILE A 334 8.77 12.94 -6.12
CA ILE A 334 9.61 12.45 -7.22
C ILE A 334 8.74 11.94 -8.37
N LEU A 335 9.17 12.20 -9.61
CA LEU A 335 8.41 11.89 -10.81
C LEU A 335 7.96 10.41 -10.84
N LEU A 336 8.88 9.49 -10.54
CA LEU A 336 8.64 8.05 -10.49
C LEU A 336 7.44 7.69 -9.60
N TRP A 337 7.30 8.31 -8.42
CA TRP A 337 6.21 8.01 -7.50
C TRP A 337 4.83 8.27 -8.13
N SER A 338 4.74 9.33 -8.93
CA SER A 338 3.51 9.75 -9.60
C SER A 338 3.15 8.89 -10.81
N GLU A 339 4.11 8.15 -11.37
CA GLU A 339 3.91 7.26 -12.50
C GLU A 339 3.56 5.82 -12.08
N LEU A 340 3.77 5.45 -10.81
CA LEU A 340 3.53 4.10 -10.30
C LEU A 340 2.11 3.94 -9.76
N ASN A 341 1.51 2.77 -10.00
CA ASN A 341 0.35 2.32 -9.24
C ASN A 341 0.71 2.22 -7.74
N GLU A 342 -0.28 2.40 -6.86
CA GLU A 342 -0.10 2.36 -5.42
C GLU A 342 0.56 1.07 -4.91
N PHE A 343 0.20 -0.07 -5.48
CA PHE A 343 0.83 -1.35 -5.16
C PHE A 343 2.22 -1.47 -5.77
N GLU A 344 2.45 -0.93 -6.96
CA GLU A 344 3.81 -0.87 -7.52
C GLU A 344 4.76 -0.01 -6.70
N ARG A 345 4.26 1.02 -5.98
CA ARG A 345 5.09 1.79 -5.04
C ARG A 345 5.65 0.91 -3.93
N LEU A 346 4.92 -0.12 -3.46
CA LEU A 346 5.49 -1.12 -2.56
C LEU A 346 6.58 -1.95 -3.26
N GLY A 347 6.42 -2.29 -4.54
CA GLY A 347 7.46 -2.96 -5.34
C GLY A 347 8.73 -2.10 -5.45
N TYR A 348 8.57 -0.81 -5.72
CA TYR A 348 9.66 0.16 -5.76
C TYR A 348 10.37 0.27 -4.40
N LEU A 349 9.63 0.40 -3.29
CA LEU A 349 10.22 0.44 -1.97
C LEU A 349 10.94 -0.87 -1.62
N GLN A 350 10.41 -2.03 -2.02
CA GLN A 350 11.12 -3.30 -1.87
C GLN A 350 12.46 -3.30 -2.62
N ASP A 351 12.51 -2.78 -3.85
CA ASP A 351 13.75 -2.64 -4.61
C ASP A 351 14.76 -1.73 -3.89
N ILE A 352 14.32 -0.58 -3.36
CA ILE A 352 15.17 0.29 -2.53
C ILE A 352 15.70 -0.47 -1.30
N TYR A 353 14.84 -1.18 -0.56
CA TYR A 353 15.21 -1.91 0.65
C TYR A 353 16.23 -3.01 0.31
N LYS A 354 16.02 -3.78 -0.76
CA LYS A 354 16.95 -4.81 -1.24
C LYS A 354 18.30 -4.19 -1.64
N LYS A 355 18.31 -3.12 -2.44
CA LYS A 355 19.54 -2.44 -2.90
C LYS A 355 20.34 -1.78 -1.78
N THR A 356 19.67 -1.40 -0.70
CA THR A 356 20.30 -0.87 0.52
C THR A 356 20.52 -1.94 1.60
N ASN A 357 20.39 -3.22 1.22
CA ASN A 357 20.68 -4.41 2.02
C ASN A 357 19.78 -4.62 3.25
N PHE A 358 18.57 -4.07 3.31
CA PHE A 358 17.60 -4.47 4.33
C PHE A 358 17.15 -5.92 4.10
N LYS A 359 16.89 -6.63 5.20
CA LYS A 359 16.49 -8.05 5.23
C LYS A 359 15.08 -8.18 5.81
N GLU A 360 14.54 -9.39 5.76
CA GLU A 360 13.22 -9.70 6.34
C GLU A 360 12.15 -8.68 5.92
N ILE A 361 12.11 -8.42 4.62
CA ILE A 361 11.20 -7.42 4.07
C ILE A 361 9.78 -7.99 4.15
N ASN A 362 8.85 -7.20 4.63
CA ASN A 362 7.44 -7.55 4.72
C ASN A 362 6.60 -6.35 4.30
N THR A 363 5.45 -6.58 3.65
CA THR A 363 4.49 -5.52 3.34
C THR A 363 3.14 -5.79 3.98
N TYR A 364 2.45 -4.70 4.31
CA TYR A 364 1.09 -4.72 4.81
C TYR A 364 0.28 -3.63 4.11
N THR A 365 -0.92 -3.98 3.63
CA THR A 365 -1.90 -2.98 3.19
C THR A 365 -3.17 -3.09 4.01
N SER A 366 -3.92 -1.98 4.11
CA SER A 366 -5.26 -1.98 4.71
C SER A 366 -6.19 -1.04 3.96
N ARG A 367 -7.29 -1.58 3.44
CA ARG A 367 -8.25 -0.90 2.54
C ARG A 367 -9.71 -1.24 2.88
N GLY A 368 -10.67 -0.60 2.21
CA GLY A 368 -12.12 -0.91 2.31
C GLY A 368 -12.83 -0.34 3.54
N TYR A 369 -12.12 0.34 4.44
CA TYR A 369 -12.72 0.99 5.60
C TYR A 369 -13.49 2.25 5.19
N LEU A 370 -14.59 2.54 5.88
CA LEU A 370 -15.32 3.81 5.73
C LEU A 370 -14.74 4.86 6.67
N ARG A 371 -14.85 6.13 6.29
CA ARG A 371 -14.57 7.24 7.19
C ARG A 371 -15.53 7.27 8.37
N ALA A 372 -15.13 7.95 9.44
CA ALA A 372 -16.07 8.31 10.49
C ALA A 372 -17.20 9.20 9.93
N LEU A 373 -18.44 8.99 10.38
CA LEU A 373 -19.58 9.81 9.93
C LEU A 373 -19.43 11.29 10.27
N SER A 374 -18.60 11.63 11.25
CA SER A 374 -18.28 12.99 11.65
C SER A 374 -17.19 13.65 10.80
N ASP A 375 -16.54 12.92 9.89
CA ASP A 375 -15.52 13.46 9.00
C ASP A 375 -16.20 14.28 7.88
N PRO A 376 -15.93 15.59 7.75
CA PRO A 376 -16.50 16.43 6.69
C PRO A 376 -16.22 15.90 5.28
N GLU A 377 -15.08 15.23 5.07
CA GLU A 377 -14.69 14.66 3.78
C GLU A 377 -15.52 13.43 3.39
N ALA A 378 -16.27 12.84 4.34
CA ALA A 378 -17.11 11.66 4.07
C ALA A 378 -18.24 11.92 3.06
N VAL A 379 -18.56 13.19 2.79
CA VAL A 379 -19.51 13.59 1.74
C VAL A 379 -18.91 13.43 0.34
N ILE A 380 -17.61 13.70 0.20
CA ILE A 380 -16.89 13.64 -1.09
C ILE A 380 -16.42 12.22 -1.35
N ASP A 381 -15.79 11.60 -0.36
CA ASP A 381 -15.24 10.26 -0.42
C ASP A 381 -15.58 9.50 0.86
N ARG A 382 -16.47 8.51 0.76
CA ARG A 382 -16.92 7.73 1.93
C ARG A 382 -15.84 6.80 2.48
N HIS A 383 -14.81 6.48 1.70
CA HIS A 383 -13.78 5.55 2.10
C HIS A 383 -12.63 6.27 2.82
N SER A 384 -12.15 5.61 3.87
CA SER A 384 -10.91 5.97 4.52
C SER A 384 -9.76 5.76 3.55
N ALA A 385 -8.76 6.62 3.62
CA ALA A 385 -7.60 6.47 2.75
C ALA A 385 -6.87 5.14 3.05
N PRO A 386 -6.36 4.43 2.02
CA PRO A 386 -5.68 3.17 2.21
C PRO A 386 -4.36 3.35 2.96
N LEU A 387 -3.98 2.34 3.74
CA LEU A 387 -2.67 2.24 4.37
C LEU A 387 -1.80 1.32 3.52
N PHE A 388 -0.58 1.76 3.19
CA PHE A 388 0.48 0.92 2.67
C PHE A 388 1.69 1.01 3.60
N LEU A 389 2.23 -0.14 3.99
CA LEU A 389 3.38 -0.25 4.88
C LEU A 389 4.38 -1.26 4.33
N ILE A 390 5.65 -0.92 4.42
CA ILE A 390 6.77 -1.83 4.23
C ILE A 390 7.69 -1.75 5.44
N LYS A 391 8.21 -2.90 5.86
CA LYS A 391 9.19 -3.05 6.94
C LYS A 391 10.36 -3.89 6.46
N GLY A 392 11.57 -3.55 6.90
CA GLY A 392 12.75 -4.40 6.75
C GLY A 392 13.76 -4.14 7.88
N ASN A 393 14.67 -5.07 8.11
CA ASN A 393 15.65 -5.04 9.21
C ASN A 393 17.06 -4.77 8.69
N LYS A 394 17.90 -4.12 9.50
CA LYS A 394 19.31 -3.80 9.18
C LYS A 394 20.17 -5.04 8.91
#